data_AF-W5WE90-F1
#
_entry.id   AF-W5WE90-F1
#
_cell.length_a   1.000
_cell.length_b   1.000
_cell.length_c   1.000
_cell.angle_alpha   90.00
_cell.angle_beta   90.00
_cell.angle_gamma   90.00
#
_symmetry.space_group_name_H-M   'P 1'
#
loop_
_entity.id
_entity.type
_entity.pdbx_description
1 polymer ?
#
loop_
_entity_poly.entity_id
_entity_poly.type
_entity_poly.pdbx_seq_one_letter_code
_entity_poly.pdbx_strand_id
1 'polypeptide(L)'
;MTTPIVKKPPRYDPVAYIREALSPIAKQLAQDVDDLVWVYIEAISTDPQVHFQPLAVAAAKAELHKEFSLTVVPGVLSLRIAVDIDTGANWKASLTVTPTVFGFGLTPSSISLSSEQKEITIHPSIAVAGVDLTLGLYGSNLCFGVSGRAWYWAFGKHYKSFDAKDLFCIL
;
A
#
# COMPACT_ATOMS: atom_id res chain seq x y z
N MET A 1 12.66 -57.11 15.73
CA MET A 1 11.54 -56.25 15.29
C MET A 1 11.87 -54.82 15.72
N THR A 2 12.16 -53.95 14.76
CA THR A 2 12.62 -52.57 15.01
C THR A 2 11.42 -51.64 14.96
N THR A 3 11.11 -50.96 16.06
CA THR A 3 9.99 -50.02 16.14
C THR A 3 10.25 -48.82 15.22
N PRO A 4 9.33 -48.45 14.32
CA PRO A 4 9.52 -47.28 13.46
C PRO A 4 9.56 -46.00 14.31
N ILE A 5 10.64 -45.23 14.17
CA ILE A 5 10.77 -43.91 14.77
C ILE A 5 9.80 -42.98 14.04
N VAL A 6 8.66 -42.69 14.68
CA VAL A 6 7.73 -41.67 14.21
C VAL A 6 8.40 -40.31 14.41
N LYS A 7 8.96 -39.74 13.33
CA LYS A 7 9.45 -38.35 13.35
C LYS A 7 8.27 -37.45 13.69
N LYS A 8 8.33 -36.82 14.87
CA LYS A 8 7.37 -35.80 15.29
C LYS A 8 7.36 -34.69 14.22
N PRO A 9 6.19 -34.28 13.68
CA PRO A 9 6.15 -33.20 12.71
C PRO A 9 6.76 -31.94 13.32
N PRO A 10 7.51 -31.13 12.55
CA PRO A 10 8.11 -29.90 13.07
C PRO A 10 7.00 -29.02 13.67
N ARG A 11 7.26 -28.50 14.88
CA ARG A 11 6.39 -27.49 15.48
C ARG A 11 6.40 -26.26 14.55
N TYR A 12 5.23 -25.84 14.12
CA TYR A 12 5.06 -24.61 13.35
C TYR A 12 5.44 -23.42 14.23
N ASP A 13 6.54 -22.74 13.87
CA ASP A 13 6.89 -21.45 14.43
C ASP A 13 6.29 -20.37 13.51
N PRO A 14 5.20 -19.71 13.92
CA PRO A 14 4.53 -18.71 13.07
C PRO A 14 5.42 -17.50 12.77
N VAL A 15 6.44 -17.25 13.60
CA VAL A 15 7.37 -16.14 13.44
C VAL A 15 8.47 -16.48 12.43
N ALA A 16 8.82 -17.77 12.28
CA ALA A 16 9.84 -18.19 11.33
C ALA A 16 9.51 -17.78 9.88
N TYR A 17 8.24 -17.91 9.47
CA TYR A 17 7.78 -17.46 8.16
C TYR A 17 7.91 -15.94 7.99
N ILE A 18 7.47 -15.17 8.99
CA ILE A 18 7.55 -13.69 8.95
C ILE A 18 9.02 -13.26 8.85
N ARG A 19 9.91 -13.86 9.64
CA ARG A 19 11.34 -13.61 9.62
C ARG A 19 11.95 -13.92 8.25
N GLU A 20 11.64 -15.07 7.67
CA GLU A 20 12.10 -15.45 6.32
C GLU A 20 11.60 -14.44 5.27
N ALA A 21 10.32 -14.08 5.32
CA ALA A 21 9.69 -13.12 4.41
C ALA A 21 10.29 -11.71 4.52
N LEU A 22 10.65 -11.28 5.73
CA LEU A 22 11.22 -9.95 5.99
C LEU A 22 12.75 -9.89 5.84
N SER A 23 13.45 -11.02 5.82
CA SER A 23 14.92 -11.04 5.73
C SER A 23 15.49 -10.29 4.53
N PRO A 24 14.94 -10.42 3.29
CA PRO A 24 15.41 -9.63 2.15
C PRO A 24 15.20 -8.13 2.34
N ILE A 25 14.08 -7.74 2.96
CA ILE A 25 13.73 -6.34 3.24
C ILE A 25 14.67 -5.77 4.29
N ALA A 26 14.89 -6.50 5.40
CA ALA A 26 15.84 -6.12 6.45
C ALA A 26 17.24 -5.85 5.86
N LYS A 27 17.71 -6.75 4.99
CA LYS A 27 18.99 -6.58 4.29
C LYS A 27 19.01 -5.33 3.39
N GLN A 28 17.94 -5.07 2.64
CA GLN A 28 17.83 -3.90 1.78
C GLN A 28 17.83 -2.59 2.58
N LEU A 29 17.18 -2.58 3.75
CA LEU A 29 17.04 -1.42 4.62
C LEU A 29 18.21 -1.26 5.61
N ALA A 30 19.17 -2.19 5.60
CA ALA A 30 20.23 -2.31 6.60
C ALA A 30 19.70 -2.28 8.05
N GLN A 31 18.61 -3.02 8.29
CA GLN A 31 17.95 -3.16 9.60
C GLN A 31 18.14 -4.58 10.15
N ASP A 32 17.95 -4.73 11.46
CA ASP A 32 17.82 -6.05 12.07
C ASP A 32 16.45 -6.67 11.69
N VAL A 33 16.46 -7.95 11.28
CA VAL A 33 15.23 -8.64 10.90
C VAL A 33 14.30 -8.86 12.10
N ASP A 34 14.85 -9.04 13.30
CA ASP A 34 14.07 -9.19 14.53
C ASP A 34 13.28 -7.91 14.86
N ASP A 35 13.88 -6.75 14.63
CA ASP A 35 13.20 -5.46 14.83
C ASP A 35 12.03 -5.30 13.85
N LEU A 36 12.21 -5.65 12.58
CA LEU A 36 11.14 -5.59 11.59
C LEU A 36 10.02 -6.59 11.89
N VAL A 37 10.38 -7.79 12.33
CA VAL A 37 9.43 -8.82 12.78
C VAL A 37 8.62 -8.32 13.97
N TRP A 38 9.27 -7.68 14.95
CA TRP A 38 8.59 -7.11 16.11
C TRP A 38 7.58 -6.03 15.71
N VAL A 39 8.00 -5.04 14.91
CA VAL A 39 7.12 -3.98 14.39
C VAL A 39 5.93 -4.56 13.64
N TYR A 40 6.17 -5.59 12.82
CA TYR A 40 5.11 -6.25 12.08
C TYR A 40 4.09 -6.94 13.00
N ILE A 41 4.56 -7.72 13.97
CA ILE A 41 3.72 -8.43 14.94
C ILE A 41 2.88 -7.46 15.76
N GLU A 42 3.49 -6.37 16.23
CA GLU A 42 2.80 -5.32 16.96
C GLU A 42 1.67 -4.72 16.11
N ALA A 43 1.96 -4.37 14.85
CA ALA A 43 0.97 -3.80 13.95
C ALA A 43 -0.24 -4.73 13.70
N ILE A 44 0.01 -6.02 13.43
CA ILE A 44 -1.07 -6.98 13.13
C ILE A 44 -1.86 -7.41 14.37
N SER A 45 -1.29 -7.27 15.58
CA SER A 45 -1.97 -7.62 16.84
C SER A 45 -3.23 -6.79 17.10
N THR A 46 -3.38 -5.67 16.38
CA THR A 46 -4.49 -4.72 16.51
C THR A 46 -5.60 -4.87 15.46
N ASP A 47 -5.54 -5.90 14.60
CA ASP A 47 -6.35 -6.00 13.35
C ASP A 47 -6.32 -4.68 12.56
N PRO A 48 -5.21 -4.39 11.87
CA PRO A 48 -4.97 -3.09 11.26
C PRO A 48 -6.09 -2.75 10.27
N GLN A 49 -6.61 -1.53 10.41
CA GLN A 49 -7.58 -0.97 9.49
C GLN A 49 -6.86 -0.16 8.41
N VAL A 50 -7.39 -0.21 7.20
CA VAL A 50 -6.93 0.63 6.12
C VAL A 50 -7.37 2.06 6.39
N HIS A 51 -6.42 2.98 6.43
CA HIS A 51 -6.72 4.39 6.69
C HIS A 51 -6.31 5.26 5.50
N PHE A 52 -7.27 5.95 4.90
CA PHE A 52 -7.04 6.89 3.82
C PHE A 52 -7.33 8.31 4.31
N GLN A 53 -6.38 9.23 4.12
CA GLN A 53 -6.53 10.61 4.57
C GLN A 53 -5.89 11.62 3.60
N PRO A 54 -6.48 12.81 3.43
CA PRO A 54 -5.84 13.90 2.71
C PRO A 54 -4.61 14.40 3.49
N LEU A 55 -3.58 14.79 2.76
CA LEU A 55 -2.40 15.46 3.30
C LEU A 55 -2.51 16.97 3.06
N ALA A 56 -2.07 17.77 4.03
CA ALA A 56 -1.96 19.20 3.86
C ALA A 56 -0.80 19.50 2.91
N VAL A 57 -1.07 20.16 1.78
CA VAL A 57 -0.05 20.49 0.77
C VAL A 57 0.15 21.99 0.69
N ALA A 58 1.41 22.43 0.67
CA ALA A 58 1.77 23.79 0.31
C ALA A 58 1.52 24.00 -1.20
N ALA A 59 1.12 25.22 -1.59
CA ALA A 59 0.70 25.52 -2.96
C ALA A 59 1.70 25.00 -4.03
N ALA A 60 1.23 24.12 -4.92
CA ALA A 60 2.00 23.56 -6.02
C ALA A 60 1.86 24.41 -7.30
N LYS A 61 2.69 24.10 -8.30
CA LYS A 61 2.66 24.75 -9.62
C LYS A 61 1.54 24.25 -10.55
N ALA A 62 0.98 23.07 -10.32
CA ALA A 62 -0.15 22.56 -11.09
C ALA A 62 -1.41 23.35 -10.77
N GLU A 63 -2.35 23.45 -11.72
CA GLU A 63 -3.65 24.08 -11.50
C GLU A 63 -4.39 23.41 -10.35
N LEU A 64 -4.27 22.08 -10.26
CA LEU A 64 -4.73 21.31 -9.12
C LEU A 64 -3.70 20.26 -8.72
N HIS A 65 -3.22 20.39 -7.48
CA HIS A 65 -2.37 19.40 -6.83
C HIS A 65 -3.02 18.93 -5.53
N LYS A 66 -3.13 17.61 -5.34
CA LYS A 66 -3.67 16.98 -4.13
C LYS A 66 -2.76 15.84 -3.71
N GLU A 67 -2.64 15.65 -2.41
CA GLU A 67 -1.92 14.52 -1.86
C GLU A 67 -2.76 13.79 -0.82
N PHE A 68 -2.55 12.47 -0.76
CA PHE A 68 -3.22 11.57 0.14
C PHE A 68 -2.22 10.59 0.74
N SER A 69 -2.55 10.08 1.92
CA SER A 69 -1.87 8.94 2.53
C SER A 69 -2.85 7.78 2.65
N LEU A 70 -2.38 6.60 2.25
CA LEU A 70 -3.05 5.31 2.45
C LEU A 70 -2.18 4.45 3.36
N THR A 71 -2.61 4.23 4.60
CA THR A 71 -1.97 3.27 5.51
C THR A 71 -2.59 1.89 5.29
N VAL A 72 -1.77 0.92 4.88
CA VAL A 72 -2.18 -0.48 4.64
C VAL A 72 -2.02 -1.30 5.91
N VAL A 73 -0.81 -1.25 6.49
CA VAL A 73 -0.50 -1.80 7.82
C VAL A 73 0.32 -0.74 8.56
N PRO A 74 -0.16 -0.20 9.70
CA PRO A 74 0.54 0.85 10.44
C PRO A 74 1.99 0.49 10.74
N GLY A 75 2.92 1.42 10.51
CA GLY A 75 4.35 1.20 10.72
C GLY A 75 5.04 0.26 9.73
N VAL A 76 4.30 -0.46 8.88
CA VAL A 76 4.83 -1.50 7.98
C VAL A 76 4.74 -1.08 6.53
N LEU A 77 3.54 -0.74 6.05
CA LEU A 77 3.30 -0.34 4.67
C LEU A 77 2.29 0.81 4.61
N SER A 78 2.72 1.92 4.05
CA SER A 78 1.87 3.05 3.69
C SER A 78 2.24 3.58 2.32
N LEU A 79 1.30 4.21 1.62
CA LEU A 79 1.52 4.88 0.35
C LEU A 79 1.22 6.36 0.50
N ARG A 80 2.06 7.20 -0.11
CA ARG A 80 1.71 8.59 -0.44
C ARG A 80 1.28 8.63 -1.89
N ILE A 81 0.13 9.23 -2.16
CA ILE A 81 -0.44 9.37 -3.49
C ILE A 81 -0.53 10.87 -3.77
N ALA A 82 0.25 11.34 -4.74
CA ALA A 82 0.17 12.70 -5.26
C ALA A 82 -0.56 12.70 -6.60
N VAL A 83 -1.40 13.69 -6.80
CA VAL A 83 -2.25 13.85 -7.98
C VAL A 83 -2.07 15.28 -8.49
N ASP A 84 -1.47 15.42 -9.67
CA ASP A 84 -1.34 16.66 -10.41
C ASP A 84 -2.26 16.63 -11.62
N ILE A 85 -3.14 17.61 -11.78
CA ILE A 85 -4.10 17.64 -12.89
C ILE A 85 -3.97 18.95 -13.67
N ASP A 86 -3.89 18.78 -14.99
CA ASP A 86 -3.99 19.83 -16.00
C ASP A 86 -5.40 19.81 -16.60
N THR A 87 -6.15 20.91 -16.42
CA THR A 87 -7.56 20.96 -16.78
C THR A 87 -7.75 21.53 -18.19
N GLY A 88 -8.76 21.03 -18.90
CA GLY A 88 -9.04 21.42 -20.28
C GLY A 88 -9.82 20.36 -21.05
N ALA A 89 -10.08 20.60 -22.34
CA ALA A 89 -10.83 19.67 -23.19
C ALA A 89 -10.17 18.28 -23.27
N ASN A 90 -8.83 18.23 -23.18
CA ASN A 90 -8.02 17.02 -23.14
C ASN A 90 -7.23 16.97 -21.83
N TRP A 91 -7.96 16.88 -20.72
CA TRP A 91 -7.35 16.83 -19.39
C TRP A 91 -6.30 15.71 -19.29
N LYS A 92 -5.29 15.95 -18.46
CA LYS A 92 -4.27 14.96 -18.10
C LYS A 92 -4.04 14.99 -16.59
N ALA A 93 -3.91 13.82 -15.98
CA ALA A 93 -3.52 13.70 -14.59
C ALA A 93 -2.22 12.90 -14.47
N SER A 94 -1.27 13.41 -13.70
CA SER A 94 -0.08 12.69 -13.29
C SER A 94 -0.29 12.20 -11.86
N LEU A 95 -0.26 10.89 -11.67
CA LEU A 95 -0.35 10.22 -10.39
C LEU A 95 1.05 9.77 -10.00
N THR A 96 1.50 10.15 -8.80
CA THR A 96 2.74 9.62 -8.24
C THR A 96 2.43 8.85 -6.96
N VAL A 97 2.81 7.59 -6.91
CA VAL A 97 2.64 6.72 -5.76
C VAL A 97 3.99 6.39 -5.17
N THR A 98 4.22 6.82 -3.92
CA THR A 98 5.46 6.59 -3.18
C THR A 98 5.17 5.63 -2.03
N PRO A 99 5.67 4.38 -2.08
CA PRO A 99 5.55 3.45 -0.96
C PRO A 99 6.51 3.83 0.16
N THR A 100 6.10 3.63 1.39
CA THR A 100 6.96 3.65 2.58
C THR A 100 6.85 2.30 3.26
N VAL A 101 7.98 1.63 3.44
CA VAL A 101 8.09 0.31 4.04
C VAL A 101 8.94 0.41 5.31
N PHE A 102 8.37 0.03 6.46
CA PHE A 102 9.02 0.18 7.78
C PHE A 102 9.61 1.58 8.04
N GLY A 103 8.91 2.63 7.59
CA GLY A 103 9.37 4.02 7.70
C GLY A 103 10.34 4.49 6.61
N PHE A 104 10.80 3.60 5.72
CA PHE A 104 11.71 3.93 4.62
C PHE A 104 10.93 4.19 3.33
N GLY A 105 11.06 5.39 2.77
CA GLY A 105 10.51 5.73 1.47
C GLY A 105 11.19 4.96 0.35
N LEU A 106 10.40 4.29 -0.48
CA LEU A 106 10.85 3.57 -1.67
C LEU A 106 10.73 4.45 -2.91
N THR A 107 11.29 3.96 -4.02
CA THR A 107 11.24 4.66 -5.31
C THR A 107 9.78 4.92 -5.72
N PRO A 108 9.41 6.18 -6.01
CA PRO A 108 8.09 6.51 -6.51
C PRO A 108 7.81 5.89 -7.88
N SER A 109 6.55 5.56 -8.12
CA SER A 109 6.03 5.21 -9.45
C SER A 109 5.12 6.32 -9.96
N SER A 110 5.36 6.81 -11.17
CA SER A 110 4.54 7.83 -11.80
C SER A 110 3.73 7.25 -12.97
N ILE A 111 2.46 7.60 -13.03
CA ILE A 111 1.48 7.09 -13.99
C ILE A 111 0.67 8.27 -14.51
N SER A 112 0.36 8.27 -15.79
CA SER A 112 -0.50 9.30 -16.38
C SER A 112 -1.89 8.74 -16.68
N LEU A 113 -2.92 9.49 -16.33
CA LEU A 113 -4.29 9.29 -16.78
C LEU A 113 -4.68 10.36 -17.80
N SER A 114 -5.59 10.02 -18.70
CA SER A 114 -6.14 10.90 -19.72
C SER A 114 -7.63 10.62 -19.93
N SER A 115 -8.26 11.40 -20.81
CA SER A 115 -9.63 11.14 -21.26
C SER A 115 -9.84 9.73 -21.83
N GLU A 116 -8.79 9.11 -22.39
CA GLU A 116 -8.81 7.76 -22.95
C GLU A 116 -8.53 6.68 -21.88
N GLN A 117 -7.69 6.99 -20.89
CA GLN A 117 -7.35 6.11 -19.78
C GLN A 117 -7.66 6.79 -18.45
N LYS A 118 -8.89 6.58 -17.98
CA LYS A 118 -9.44 7.28 -16.81
C LYS A 118 -9.08 6.64 -15.47
N GLU A 119 -8.59 5.42 -15.49
CA GLU A 119 -8.23 4.66 -14.29
C GLU A 119 -7.02 3.76 -14.53
N ILE A 120 -6.38 3.39 -13.43
CA ILE A 120 -5.28 2.43 -13.40
C ILE A 120 -5.36 1.62 -12.11
N THR A 121 -4.98 0.35 -12.17
CA THR A 121 -4.76 -0.49 -10.98
C THR A 121 -3.29 -0.82 -10.83
N ILE A 122 -2.77 -0.66 -9.61
CA ILE A 122 -1.40 -1.02 -9.24
C ILE A 122 -1.38 -1.94 -8.01
N HIS A 123 -0.27 -2.66 -7.84
CA HIS A 123 -0.17 -3.73 -6.84
C HIS A 123 1.05 -3.57 -5.90
N PRO A 124 1.22 -2.43 -5.21
CA PRO A 124 2.34 -2.27 -4.29
C PRO A 124 2.24 -3.27 -3.14
N SER A 125 3.33 -4.01 -2.94
CA SER A 125 3.38 -5.07 -1.94
C SER A 125 4.80 -5.31 -1.44
N ILE A 126 4.85 -5.84 -0.22
CA ILE A 126 6.00 -6.51 0.38
C ILE A 126 5.58 -7.95 0.71
N ALA A 127 6.52 -8.77 1.16
CA ALA A 127 6.27 -10.20 1.39
C ALA A 127 5.10 -10.48 2.37
N VAL A 128 4.87 -9.58 3.34
CA VAL A 128 3.88 -9.77 4.41
C VAL A 128 2.64 -8.87 4.31
N ALA A 129 2.63 -7.87 3.42
CA ALA A 129 1.51 -6.95 3.26
C ALA A 129 1.48 -6.36 1.85
N GLY A 130 0.30 -6.01 1.35
CA GLY A 130 0.16 -5.38 0.05
C GLY A 130 -1.22 -4.81 -0.20
N VAL A 131 -1.38 -4.16 -1.35
CA VAL A 131 -2.67 -3.60 -1.75
C VAL A 131 -2.85 -3.65 -3.25
N ASP A 132 -4.04 -4.05 -3.68
CA ASP A 132 -4.56 -3.81 -5.02
C ASP A 132 -5.23 -2.44 -4.99
N LEU A 133 -4.62 -1.45 -5.65
CA LEU A 133 -5.02 -0.05 -5.57
C LEU A 133 -5.47 0.44 -6.95
N THR A 134 -6.75 0.78 -7.07
CA THR A 134 -7.33 1.40 -8.25
C THR A 134 -7.47 2.91 -8.02
N LEU A 135 -6.86 3.69 -8.91
CA LEU A 135 -6.89 5.15 -8.92
C LEU A 135 -7.59 5.61 -10.18
N GLY A 136 -8.54 6.54 -10.08
CA GLY A 136 -9.25 7.00 -11.27
C GLY A 136 -9.97 8.33 -11.14
N LEU A 137 -10.31 8.88 -12.29
CA LEU A 137 -11.15 10.07 -12.47
C LEU A 137 -12.44 9.65 -13.19
N TYR A 138 -13.59 9.98 -12.62
CA TYR A 138 -14.87 9.54 -13.15
C TYR A 138 -15.93 10.64 -13.16
N GLY A 139 -17.06 10.34 -13.81
CA GLY A 139 -18.17 11.26 -13.99
C GLY A 139 -17.87 12.40 -14.96
N SER A 140 -18.86 13.26 -15.18
CA SER A 140 -18.71 14.49 -15.96
C SER A 140 -17.81 15.50 -15.27
N ASN A 141 -17.76 15.48 -13.92
CA ASN A 141 -17.05 16.46 -13.11
C ASN A 141 -15.59 16.10 -12.78
N LEU A 142 -15.07 15.04 -13.42
CA LEU A 142 -13.72 14.49 -13.18
C LEU A 142 -13.41 14.32 -11.69
N CYS A 143 -14.29 13.60 -10.99
CA CYS A 143 -14.10 13.32 -9.58
C CYS A 143 -13.03 12.25 -9.39
N PHE A 144 -12.03 12.55 -8.57
CA PHE A 144 -10.97 11.61 -8.23
C PHE A 144 -11.44 10.66 -7.14
N GLY A 145 -11.17 9.38 -7.32
CA GLY A 145 -11.40 8.36 -6.31
C GLY A 145 -10.32 7.31 -6.29
N VAL A 146 -10.29 6.63 -5.14
CA VAL A 146 -9.34 5.56 -4.85
C VAL A 146 -10.12 4.40 -4.25
N SER A 147 -9.97 3.20 -4.81
CA SER A 147 -10.59 2.00 -4.26
C SER A 147 -9.61 0.84 -4.29
N GLY A 148 -9.90 -0.22 -3.56
CA GLY A 148 -9.00 -1.35 -3.56
C GLY A 148 -9.24 -2.41 -2.50
N ARG A 149 -8.22 -3.26 -2.38
CA ARG A 149 -8.17 -4.32 -1.37
C ARG A 149 -6.76 -4.44 -0.82
N ALA A 150 -6.60 -4.07 0.44
CA ALA A 150 -5.40 -4.33 1.20
C ALA A 150 -5.38 -5.78 1.69
N TRP A 151 -4.19 -6.31 1.89
CA TRP A 151 -3.98 -7.58 2.56
C TRP A 151 -2.75 -7.56 3.46
N TYR A 152 -2.78 -8.39 4.49
CA TYR A 152 -1.64 -8.66 5.36
C TYR A 152 -1.64 -10.14 5.78
N TRP A 153 -0.47 -10.66 6.16
CA TRP A 153 -0.32 -12.05 6.58
C TRP A 153 -0.32 -12.19 8.11
N ALA A 154 -1.28 -12.89 8.69
CA ALA A 154 -1.32 -13.21 10.11
C ALA A 154 -1.94 -14.60 10.29
N PHE A 155 -1.10 -15.64 10.30
CA PHE A 155 -1.56 -17.05 10.27
C PHE A 155 -2.47 -17.38 9.06
N GLY A 156 -2.30 -16.62 7.97
CA GLY A 156 -3.19 -16.61 6.82
C GLY A 156 -3.27 -15.21 6.22
N LYS A 157 -3.72 -15.09 4.96
CA LYS A 157 -3.95 -13.78 4.35
C LYS A 157 -5.29 -13.21 4.82
N HIS A 158 -5.24 -12.03 5.41
CA HIS A 158 -6.42 -11.23 5.76
C HIS A 158 -6.59 -10.14 4.73
N TYR A 159 -7.82 -9.82 4.38
CA TYR A 159 -8.15 -8.85 3.35
C TYR A 159 -9.06 -7.76 3.91
N LYS A 160 -8.80 -6.51 3.53
CA LYS A 160 -9.62 -5.35 3.89
C LYS A 160 -9.86 -4.52 2.64
N SER A 161 -11.12 -4.43 2.22
CA SER A 161 -11.51 -3.56 1.11
C SER A 161 -11.72 -2.13 1.60
N PHE A 162 -11.46 -1.17 0.73
CA PHE A 162 -11.69 0.25 0.97
C PHE A 162 -12.16 0.90 -0.33
N ASP A 163 -12.95 1.95 -0.18
CA ASP A 163 -13.52 2.70 -1.30
C ASP A 163 -13.67 4.15 -0.85
N ALA A 164 -12.87 5.03 -1.45
CA ALA A 164 -12.78 6.45 -1.15
C ALA A 164 -13.09 7.21 -2.45
N LYS A 165 -14.40 7.41 -2.66
CA LYS A 165 -14.95 8.16 -3.79
C LYS A 165 -15.05 9.64 -3.45
N ASP A 166 -15.04 10.44 -4.49
CA ASP A 166 -15.34 11.87 -4.53
C ASP A 166 -14.41 12.66 -3.61
N LEU A 167 -13.13 12.25 -3.60
CA LEU A 167 -12.09 12.88 -2.78
C LEU A 167 -11.92 14.35 -3.15
N PHE A 168 -12.06 14.66 -4.43
CA PHE A 168 -12.28 15.99 -4.98
C PHE A 168 -12.83 15.89 -6.40
N CYS A 169 -13.41 16.98 -6.91
CA CYS A 169 -13.86 17.13 -8.30
C CYS A 169 -13.34 18.47 -8.86
N ILE A 170 -13.34 18.63 -10.18
CA ILE A 170 -12.61 19.71 -10.88
C ILE A 170 -13.56 20.61 -11.71
N LEU A 171 -14.87 20.41 -11.61
CA LEU A 171 -15.90 21.14 -12.35
C LEU A 171 -17.00 21.64 -11.40
#